data_AF-A0A1V6K385-F1
#
_entry.id   AF-A0A1V6K385-F1
#
_cell.length_a   1.000
_cell.length_b   1.000
_cell.length_c   1.000
_cell.angle_alpha   90.00
_cell.angle_beta   90.00
_cell.angle_gamma   90.00
#
_symmetry.space_group_name_H-M   'P 1'
#
loop_
_entity.id
_entity.type
_entity.pdbx_description
1 polymer ?
#
loop_
_entity_poly.entity_id
_entity_poly.type
_entity_poly.pdbx_seq_one_letter_code
_entity_poly.pdbx_strand_id
1 'polypeptide(L)'
;MRNPDPLEFWTNLGARLLGRDAPELPAGPPWNAAWASPPSLMPSAAPVLEGEGVRPRKIAQATREALAPLGFARALRLHPWPGVELFLPFYRDFTAVLPQGFSDRIPAEERALAVAGKSAAAGMCGYVLVVSAARVEATAFGIFRAAGVACATPDLLRECCRRVLPGPGLPVHLSTALQGADASPEGG
;
A
#
# COMPACT_ATOMS: atom_id res chain seq x y z
N MET A 1 -17.74 20.68 -1.60
CA MET A 1 -16.90 19.72 -2.37
C MET A 1 -17.25 18.32 -1.91
N ARG A 2 -17.55 17.40 -2.84
CA ARG A 2 -17.77 15.99 -2.53
C ARG A 2 -16.42 15.38 -2.17
N ASN A 3 -16.30 14.75 -1.00
CA ASN A 3 -15.11 13.98 -0.66
C ASN A 3 -14.99 12.88 -1.74
N PRO A 4 -13.85 12.73 -2.44
CA PRO A 4 -13.72 11.70 -3.47
C PRO A 4 -14.01 10.32 -2.87
N ASP A 5 -14.60 9.42 -3.65
CA ASP A 5 -14.66 8.02 -3.25
C ASP A 5 -13.22 7.56 -3.00
N PRO A 6 -12.88 7.06 -1.80
CA PRO A 6 -11.54 6.58 -1.52
C PRO A 6 -11.05 5.58 -2.58
N LEU A 7 -11.93 4.71 -3.11
CA LEU A 7 -11.55 3.76 -4.15
C LEU A 7 -11.13 4.48 -5.43
N GLU A 8 -11.94 5.41 -5.92
CA GLU A 8 -11.66 6.21 -7.11
C GLU A 8 -10.35 6.98 -6.97
N PHE A 9 -10.09 7.58 -5.81
CA PHE A 9 -8.83 8.27 -5.51
C PHE A 9 -7.62 7.37 -5.70
N TRP A 10 -7.63 6.22 -5.02
CA TRP A 10 -6.51 5.29 -5.06
C TRP A 10 -6.34 4.66 -6.45
N THR A 11 -7.43 4.32 -7.13
CA THR A 11 -7.40 3.73 -8.49
C THR A 11 -6.75 4.69 -9.48
N ASN A 12 -7.18 5.95 -9.50
CA ASN A 12 -6.62 6.96 -10.40
C ASN A 12 -5.13 7.21 -10.13
N LEU A 13 -4.74 7.24 -8.85
CA LEU A 13 -3.33 7.33 -8.47
C LEU A 13 -2.52 6.15 -9.03
N GLY A 14 -2.97 4.92 -8.81
CA GLY A 14 -2.28 3.74 -9.35
C GLY A 14 -2.20 3.72 -10.87
N ALA A 15 -3.28 4.10 -11.57
CA ALA A 15 -3.32 4.17 -13.03
C ALA A 15 -2.26 5.13 -13.58
N ARG A 16 -2.20 6.35 -13.03
CA ARG A 16 -1.24 7.38 -13.45
C ARG A 16 0.20 6.97 -13.19
N LEU A 17 0.50 6.40 -12.02
CA LEU A 17 1.84 5.92 -11.68
C LEU A 17 2.34 4.83 -12.62
N LEU A 18 1.42 4.03 -13.17
CA LEU A 18 1.71 2.98 -14.14
C LEU A 18 1.66 3.46 -15.60
N GLY A 19 1.50 4.77 -15.85
CA GLY A 19 1.40 5.33 -17.20
C GLY A 19 0.16 4.85 -17.96
N ARG A 20 -0.91 4.49 -17.26
CA ARG A 20 -2.19 4.09 -17.86
C ARG A 20 -3.12 5.29 -17.98
N ASP A 21 -4.05 5.20 -18.92
CA ASP A 21 -5.12 6.18 -19.03
C ASP A 21 -5.93 6.24 -17.73
N ALA A 22 -6.03 7.44 -17.17
CA ALA A 22 -6.78 7.73 -15.97
C ALA A 22 -7.69 8.93 -16.25
N PRO A 23 -8.94 8.93 -15.76
CA PRO A 23 -9.81 10.08 -15.81
C PRO A 23 -9.15 11.40 -15.39
N GLU A 24 -9.67 12.50 -15.93
CA GLU A 24 -9.37 13.82 -15.42
C GLU A 24 -9.92 13.95 -14.00
N LEU A 25 -9.11 14.53 -13.12
CA LEU A 25 -9.39 14.54 -11.70
C LEU A 25 -9.99 15.87 -11.29
N PRO A 26 -10.90 15.89 -10.29
CA PRO A 26 -11.46 17.13 -9.78
C PRO A 26 -10.36 18.07 -9.30
N ALA A 27 -10.48 19.35 -9.63
CA ALA A 27 -9.64 20.38 -9.03
C ALA A 27 -9.92 20.50 -7.53
N GLY A 28 -8.87 20.57 -6.72
CA GLY A 28 -8.95 20.77 -5.26
C GLY A 28 -8.32 19.65 -4.44
N PRO A 29 -8.26 19.81 -3.11
CA PRO A 29 -7.80 18.74 -2.22
C PRO A 29 -8.77 17.54 -2.25
N PRO A 30 -8.25 16.29 -2.13
CA PRO A 30 -6.85 15.93 -1.96
C PRO A 30 -6.02 15.86 -3.27
N TRP A 31 -6.65 15.93 -4.43
CA TRP A 31 -6.03 15.70 -5.74
C TRP A 31 -4.87 16.64 -6.05
N ASN A 32 -5.01 17.93 -5.75
CA ASN A 32 -3.96 18.91 -5.99
C ASN A 32 -2.67 18.59 -5.22
N ALA A 33 -2.79 18.16 -3.96
CA ALA A 33 -1.64 17.85 -3.12
C ALA A 33 -0.91 16.60 -3.62
N ALA A 34 -1.68 15.56 -4.01
CA ALA A 34 -1.12 14.34 -4.58
C ALA A 34 -0.37 14.59 -5.90
N TRP A 35 -0.80 15.56 -6.72
CA TRP A 35 -0.14 15.86 -8.00
C TRP A 35 0.94 16.92 -7.94
N ALA A 36 0.91 17.80 -6.95
CA ALA A 36 2.04 18.67 -6.67
C ALA A 36 3.28 17.87 -6.23
N SER A 37 3.07 16.71 -5.59
CA SER A 37 4.14 15.83 -5.11
C SER A 37 3.72 14.35 -5.27
N PRO A 38 3.78 13.81 -6.50
CA PRO A 38 3.39 12.42 -6.75
C PRO A 38 4.38 11.45 -6.10
N PRO A 39 3.90 10.33 -5.55
CA PRO A 39 4.81 9.30 -5.06
C PRO A 39 5.56 8.69 -6.24
N SER A 40 6.73 8.12 -5.97
CA SER A 40 7.39 7.23 -6.94
C SER A 40 6.99 5.79 -6.65
N LEU A 41 6.87 4.97 -7.70
CA LEU A 41 6.85 3.52 -7.52
C LEU A 41 8.19 3.07 -6.95
N MET A 42 8.17 2.16 -5.98
CA MET A 42 9.40 1.60 -5.43
C MET A 42 10.03 0.66 -6.45
N PRO A 43 11.27 0.91 -6.92
CA PRO A 43 11.97 0.03 -7.83
C PRO A 43 12.47 -1.17 -7.03
N SER A 44 11.66 -2.21 -6.91
CA SER A 44 12.10 -3.47 -6.34
C SER A 44 11.41 -4.64 -7.02
N ALA A 45 12.15 -5.74 -7.18
CA ALA A 45 11.61 -7.06 -7.49
C ALA A 45 10.80 -7.56 -6.28
N ALA A 46 9.71 -6.87 -5.97
CA ALA A 46 8.86 -7.19 -4.86
C ALA A 46 8.31 -8.61 -5.05
N PRO A 47 8.41 -9.47 -4.04
CA PRO A 47 8.01 -10.86 -4.18
C PRO A 47 6.51 -10.93 -4.42
N VAL A 48 6.14 -11.72 -5.43
CA VAL A 48 4.76 -12.04 -5.76
C VAL A 48 4.64 -13.55 -5.71
N LEU A 49 4.03 -14.07 -4.63
CA LEU A 49 4.00 -15.50 -4.30
C LEU A 49 2.58 -16.06 -4.37
N GLU A 50 2.39 -17.14 -5.12
CA GLU A 50 1.10 -17.78 -5.32
C GLU A 50 1.09 -19.18 -4.70
N GLY A 51 0.11 -19.42 -3.83
CA GLY A 51 -0.15 -20.72 -3.21
C GLY A 51 -1.64 -21.05 -3.28
N GLU A 52 -2.16 -21.78 -2.29
CA GLU A 52 -3.54 -22.31 -2.33
C GLU A 52 -4.60 -21.20 -2.22
N GLY A 53 -4.29 -20.13 -1.49
CA GLY A 53 -5.23 -19.06 -1.22
C GLY A 53 -6.36 -19.46 -0.26
N VAL A 54 -7.35 -18.58 -0.11
CA VAL A 54 -8.50 -18.74 0.78
C VAL A 54 -9.77 -18.18 0.15
N ARG A 55 -10.92 -18.46 0.75
CA ARG A 55 -12.16 -17.75 0.36
C ARG A 55 -12.05 -16.26 0.71
N PRO A 56 -12.54 -15.33 -0.13
CA PRO A 56 -12.48 -13.89 0.12
C PRO A 56 -12.95 -13.49 1.53
N ARG A 57 -14.05 -14.07 2.01
CA ARG A 57 -14.61 -13.80 3.35
C ARG A 57 -13.69 -14.19 4.52
N LYS A 58 -12.70 -15.05 4.29
CA LYS A 58 -11.75 -15.52 5.31
C LYS A 58 -10.41 -14.78 5.27
N ILE A 59 -10.21 -13.84 4.33
CA ILE A 59 -8.88 -13.23 4.10
C ILE A 59 -8.34 -12.49 5.32
N ALA A 60 -9.18 -11.72 6.01
CA ALA A 60 -8.74 -10.96 7.18
C ALA A 60 -8.30 -11.88 8.33
N GLN A 61 -9.05 -12.97 8.58
CA GLN A 61 -8.70 -13.96 9.58
C GLN A 61 -7.40 -14.69 9.21
N ALA A 62 -7.31 -15.23 7.98
CA ALA A 62 -6.14 -15.96 7.52
C ALA A 62 -4.87 -15.08 7.53
N THR A 63 -5.00 -13.81 7.13
CA THR A 63 -3.91 -12.83 7.20
C THR A 63 -3.44 -12.63 8.64
N ARG A 64 -4.36 -12.47 9.58
CA ARG A 64 -4.03 -12.29 11.00
C ARG A 64 -3.31 -13.51 11.58
N GLU A 65 -3.79 -14.72 11.29
CA GLU A 65 -3.18 -15.97 11.75
C GLU A 65 -1.78 -16.19 11.16
N ALA A 66 -1.59 -15.81 9.89
CA ALA A 66 -0.28 -15.84 9.25
C ALA A 66 0.69 -14.82 9.88
N LEU A 67 0.23 -13.63 10.24
CA LEU A 67 1.10 -12.56 10.77
C LEU A 67 1.35 -12.63 12.28
N ALA A 68 0.49 -13.30 13.05
CA ALA A 68 0.60 -13.33 14.51
C ALA A 68 1.97 -13.82 15.02
N PRO A 69 2.59 -14.90 14.50
CA PRO A 69 3.92 -15.33 14.94
C PRO A 69 5.05 -14.37 14.52
N LEU A 70 4.78 -13.48 13.56
CA LEU A 70 5.73 -12.44 13.14
C LEU A 70 5.57 -11.15 13.95
N GLY A 71 4.72 -11.12 14.99
CA GLY A 71 4.61 -9.95 15.87
C GLY A 71 4.04 -8.69 15.20
N PHE A 72 3.31 -8.82 14.09
CA PHE A 72 2.60 -7.69 13.51
C PHE A 72 1.56 -7.16 14.50
N ALA A 73 1.63 -5.86 14.77
CA ALA A 73 0.75 -5.17 15.70
C ALA A 73 -0.57 -4.74 15.02
N ARG A 74 -1.46 -4.14 15.83
CA ARG A 74 -2.75 -3.58 15.37
C ARG A 74 -2.54 -2.40 14.42
N ALA A 75 -3.65 -1.92 13.86
CA ALA A 75 -3.68 -1.02 12.72
C ALA A 75 -2.86 0.28 12.83
N LEU A 76 -2.44 0.76 11.67
CA LEU A 76 -1.72 1.99 11.42
C LEU A 76 -2.57 2.92 10.54
N ARG A 77 -2.52 4.22 10.82
CA ARG A 77 -3.08 5.27 9.97
C ARG A 77 -1.95 6.13 9.46
N LEU A 78 -1.90 6.31 8.15
CA LEU A 78 -0.94 7.18 7.47
C LEU A 78 -1.65 8.38 6.87
N HIS A 79 -0.95 9.50 6.82
CA HIS A 79 -1.42 10.75 6.25
C HIS A 79 -0.46 11.21 5.15
N PRO A 80 -0.46 10.55 3.97
CA PRO A 80 0.47 10.85 2.90
C PRO A 80 0.29 12.27 2.32
N TRP A 81 -0.93 12.83 2.42
CA TRP A 81 -1.26 14.21 2.06
C TRP A 81 -2.30 14.79 3.02
N PRO A 82 -2.42 16.13 3.11
CA PRO A 82 -3.48 16.79 3.87
C PRO A 82 -4.87 16.29 3.44
N GLY A 83 -5.66 15.82 4.40
CA GLY A 83 -7.02 15.30 4.16
C GLY A 83 -7.09 13.89 3.55
N VAL A 84 -5.95 13.23 3.29
CA VAL A 84 -5.90 11.83 2.85
C VAL A 84 -5.49 10.94 4.01
N GLU A 85 -6.32 9.94 4.33
CA GLU A 85 -5.97 8.91 5.30
C GLU A 85 -5.84 7.55 4.60
N LEU A 86 -4.76 6.83 4.91
CA LEU A 86 -4.56 5.44 4.52
C LEU A 86 -4.54 4.55 5.77
N PHE A 87 -5.55 3.70 5.89
CA PHE A 87 -5.65 2.70 6.96
C PHE A 87 -4.99 1.39 6.56
N LEU A 88 -4.08 0.91 7.41
CA LEU A 88 -3.30 -0.32 7.22
C LEU A 88 -3.56 -1.26 8.42
N PRO A 89 -4.25 -2.39 8.22
CA PRO A 89 -4.74 -3.20 9.35
C PRO A 89 -3.66 -3.87 10.21
N PHE A 90 -2.48 -4.13 9.64
CA PHE A 90 -1.37 -4.80 10.30
C PHE A 90 -0.06 -4.10 9.93
N TYR A 91 0.82 -3.87 10.90
CA TYR A 91 2.16 -3.34 10.63
C TYR A 91 3.20 -3.87 11.62
N ARG A 92 4.47 -3.80 11.21
CA ARG A 92 5.68 -4.05 12.01
C ARG A 92 6.90 -3.51 11.27
N ASP A 93 7.84 -2.88 11.97
CA ASP A 93 9.19 -2.53 11.46
C ASP A 93 9.16 -1.96 10.03
N PHE A 94 8.37 -0.90 9.81
CA PHE A 94 8.17 -0.24 8.50
C PHE A 94 7.52 -1.09 7.41
N THR A 95 7.01 -2.27 7.73
CA THR A 95 6.22 -3.11 6.82
C THR A 95 4.77 -3.09 7.25
N ALA A 96 3.86 -2.88 6.31
CA ALA A 96 2.43 -2.97 6.53
C ALA A 96 1.80 -4.05 5.65
N VAL A 97 0.74 -4.69 6.13
CA VAL A 97 0.03 -5.73 5.38
C VAL A 97 -1.43 -5.35 5.18
N LEU A 98 -1.87 -5.40 3.92
CA LEU A 98 -3.25 -5.12 3.52
C LEU A 98 -3.92 -6.38 2.96
N PRO A 99 -4.92 -6.96 3.65
CA PRO A 99 -5.70 -8.07 3.10
C PRO A 99 -6.58 -7.62 1.92
N GLN A 100 -6.56 -8.38 0.83
CA GLN A 100 -7.39 -8.15 -0.35
C GLN A 100 -8.19 -9.40 -0.70
N GLY A 101 -9.52 -9.31 -0.56
CA GLY A 101 -10.42 -10.42 -0.84
C GLY A 101 -10.72 -10.64 -2.33
N PHE A 102 -10.53 -9.63 -3.19
CA PHE A 102 -10.95 -9.65 -4.60
C PHE A 102 -12.38 -10.19 -4.78
N SER A 103 -13.36 -9.55 -4.14
CA SER A 103 -14.77 -9.87 -4.38
C SER A 103 -15.22 -9.36 -5.76
N ASP A 104 -16.12 -10.09 -6.42
CA ASP A 104 -16.69 -9.76 -7.75
C ASP A 104 -17.38 -8.40 -7.83
N ARG A 105 -17.64 -7.73 -6.71
CA ARG A 105 -18.26 -6.39 -6.65
C ARG A 105 -17.40 -5.27 -7.22
N ILE A 106 -16.07 -5.40 -7.14
CA ILE A 106 -15.13 -4.41 -7.67
C ILE A 106 -14.20 -5.15 -8.62
N PRO A 107 -14.08 -4.73 -9.89
CA PRO A 107 -13.17 -5.32 -10.86
C PRO A 107 -11.76 -5.52 -10.31
N ALA A 108 -11.15 -6.67 -10.61
CA ALA A 108 -9.83 -7.02 -10.10
C ALA A 108 -8.76 -5.99 -10.50
N GLU A 109 -8.84 -5.46 -11.72
CA GLU A 109 -7.96 -4.40 -12.23
C GLU A 109 -8.10 -3.11 -11.42
N GLU A 110 -9.32 -2.61 -11.23
CA GLU A 110 -9.59 -1.39 -10.46
C GLU A 110 -9.02 -1.51 -9.04
N ARG A 111 -9.27 -2.65 -8.38
CA ARG A 111 -8.74 -2.93 -7.05
C ARG A 111 -7.20 -2.99 -7.05
N ALA A 112 -6.60 -3.58 -8.06
CA ALA A 112 -5.14 -3.70 -8.15
C ALA A 112 -4.48 -2.32 -8.35
N LEU A 113 -5.08 -1.46 -9.18
CA LEU A 113 -4.65 -0.07 -9.33
C LEU A 113 -4.79 0.71 -8.02
N ALA A 114 -5.92 0.56 -7.31
CA ALA A 114 -6.08 1.18 -6.00
C ALA A 114 -5.00 0.75 -5.02
N VAL A 115 -4.63 -0.52 -5.02
CA VAL A 115 -3.54 -1.04 -4.17
C VAL A 115 -2.18 -0.50 -4.61
N ALA A 116 -1.91 -0.38 -5.91
CA ALA A 116 -0.69 0.25 -6.42
C ALA A 116 -0.54 1.69 -5.91
N GLY A 117 -1.61 2.50 -5.99
CA GLY A 117 -1.64 3.86 -5.46
C GLY A 117 -1.41 3.90 -3.94
N LYS A 118 -2.06 3.01 -3.19
CA LYS A 118 -1.85 2.89 -1.73
C LYS A 118 -0.42 2.48 -1.37
N SER A 119 0.18 1.58 -2.13
CA SER A 119 1.56 1.14 -1.90
C SER A 119 2.54 2.29 -2.08
N ALA A 120 2.39 3.06 -3.16
CA ALA A 120 3.24 4.22 -3.43
C ALA A 120 3.08 5.30 -2.33
N ALA A 121 1.84 5.55 -1.88
CA ALA A 121 1.58 6.47 -0.79
C ALA A 121 2.10 5.98 0.57
N ALA A 122 2.01 4.68 0.85
CA ALA A 122 2.64 4.09 2.04
C ALA A 122 4.17 4.28 2.00
N GLY A 123 4.78 4.14 0.82
CA GLY A 123 6.19 4.37 0.57
C GLY A 123 6.63 5.80 0.90
N MET A 124 5.82 6.82 0.59
CA MET A 124 6.09 8.21 0.98
C MET A 124 6.16 8.39 2.50
N CYS A 125 5.37 7.62 3.25
CA CYS A 125 5.39 7.61 4.70
C CYS A 125 6.46 6.67 5.28
N GLY A 126 7.32 6.09 4.43
CA GLY A 126 8.39 5.19 4.86
C GLY A 126 7.97 3.76 5.12
N TYR A 127 6.84 3.31 4.59
CA TYR A 127 6.35 1.94 4.75
C TYR A 127 6.38 1.15 3.45
N VAL A 128 6.79 -0.11 3.54
CA VAL A 128 6.59 -1.09 2.48
C VAL A 128 5.24 -1.76 2.66
N LEU A 129 4.40 -1.75 1.62
CA LEU A 129 3.12 -2.43 1.63
C LEU A 129 3.24 -3.85 1.07
N VAL A 130 2.76 -4.83 1.83
CA VAL A 130 2.57 -6.22 1.40
C VAL A 130 1.07 -6.50 1.28
N VAL A 131 0.66 -7.10 0.18
CA VAL A 131 -0.72 -7.51 -0.06
C VAL A 131 -0.88 -8.98 0.33
N SER A 132 -1.85 -9.26 1.21
CA SER A 132 -2.32 -10.62 1.46
C SER A 132 -3.55 -10.86 0.60
N ALA A 133 -3.38 -11.54 -0.54
CA ALA A 133 -4.45 -11.75 -1.52
C ALA A 133 -5.18 -13.07 -1.27
N ALA A 134 -6.52 -13.05 -1.21
CA ALA A 134 -7.31 -14.27 -1.02
C ALA A 134 -7.10 -15.27 -2.16
N ARG A 135 -6.99 -14.77 -3.39
CA ARG A 135 -6.69 -15.53 -4.59
C ARG A 135 -5.85 -14.67 -5.52
N VAL A 136 -5.18 -15.34 -6.43
CA VAL A 136 -4.35 -14.72 -7.45
C VAL A 136 -5.18 -14.55 -8.71
N GLU A 137 -5.50 -13.30 -9.04
CA GLU A 137 -6.07 -12.94 -10.35
C GLU A 137 -4.91 -12.49 -11.25
N ALA A 138 -4.77 -13.10 -12.44
CA ALA A 138 -3.63 -12.87 -13.32
C ALA A 138 -3.43 -11.38 -13.66
N THR A 139 -4.53 -10.67 -13.96
CA THR A 139 -4.52 -9.22 -14.23
C THR A 139 -4.03 -8.41 -13.03
N ALA A 140 -4.48 -8.75 -11.82
CA ALA A 140 -4.05 -8.06 -10.60
C ALA A 140 -2.56 -8.29 -10.31
N PHE A 141 -2.05 -9.50 -10.56
CA PHE A 141 -0.64 -9.83 -10.40
C PHE A 141 0.26 -9.07 -11.37
N GLY A 142 -0.16 -8.93 -12.63
CA GLY A 142 0.56 -8.11 -13.60
C GLY A 142 0.71 -6.66 -13.12
N ILE A 143 -0.36 -6.10 -12.55
CA ILE A 143 -0.36 -4.74 -11.98
C ILE A 143 0.53 -4.64 -10.75
N PHE A 144 0.42 -5.59 -9.81
CA PHE A 144 1.27 -5.61 -8.60
C PHE A 144 2.75 -5.67 -8.94
N ARG A 145 3.13 -6.54 -9.87
CA ARG A 145 4.51 -6.64 -10.34
C ARG A 145 4.99 -5.33 -10.97
N ALA A 146 4.18 -4.74 -11.85
CA ALA A 146 4.52 -3.47 -12.50
C ALA A 146 4.64 -2.30 -11.50
N ALA A 147 3.84 -2.35 -10.43
CA ALA A 147 3.83 -1.33 -9.38
C ALA A 147 4.87 -1.57 -8.26
N GLY A 148 5.66 -2.63 -8.33
CA GLY A 148 6.60 -2.99 -7.25
C GLY A 148 5.91 -3.37 -5.93
N VAL A 149 4.67 -3.87 -6.00
CA VAL A 149 3.87 -4.27 -4.83
C VAL A 149 4.18 -5.72 -4.46
N ALA A 150 4.64 -5.94 -3.23
CA ALA A 150 4.80 -7.29 -2.70
C ALA A 150 3.43 -7.91 -2.46
N CYS A 151 3.22 -9.16 -2.87
CA CYS A 151 1.94 -9.84 -2.77
C CYS A 151 2.13 -11.32 -2.47
N ALA A 152 1.29 -11.88 -1.62
CA ALA A 152 1.22 -13.32 -1.41
C ALA A 152 -0.19 -13.80 -1.05
N THR A 153 -0.47 -15.07 -1.34
CA THR A 153 -1.57 -15.78 -0.68
C THR A 153 -1.25 -15.99 0.82
N PRO A 154 -2.25 -16.14 1.71
CA PRO A 154 -2.00 -16.16 3.16
C PRO A 154 -1.04 -17.25 3.64
N ASP A 155 -1.03 -18.40 2.97
CA ASP A 155 -0.14 -19.53 3.23
C ASP A 155 1.34 -19.20 2.98
N LEU A 156 1.62 -18.32 2.01
CA LEU A 156 2.98 -17.86 1.67
C LEU A 156 3.30 -16.47 2.23
N LEU A 157 2.36 -15.83 2.93
CA LEU A 157 2.51 -14.47 3.44
C LEU A 157 3.71 -14.29 4.38
N ARG A 158 3.99 -15.28 5.23
CA ARG A 158 5.14 -15.22 6.15
C ARG A 158 6.46 -15.16 5.39
N GLU A 159 6.59 -15.94 4.33
CA GLU A 159 7.76 -15.94 3.48
C GLU A 159 7.89 -14.61 2.73
N CYS A 160 6.78 -14.11 2.18
CA CYS A 160 6.73 -12.80 1.53
C CYS A 160 7.21 -11.69 2.48
N CYS A 161 6.69 -11.63 3.70
CA CYS A 161 7.11 -10.65 4.69
C CYS A 161 8.60 -10.76 5.01
N ARG A 162 9.17 -11.97 5.16
CA ARG A 162 10.62 -12.13 5.41
C ARG A 162 11.51 -11.61 4.28
N ARG A 163 11.05 -11.72 3.03
CA ARG A 163 11.77 -11.21 1.85
C ARG A 163 11.67 -9.69 1.72
N VAL A 164 10.66 -9.08 2.33
CA VAL A 164 10.37 -7.64 2.27
C VAL A 164 10.88 -6.88 3.49
N LEU A 165 10.86 -7.52 4.67
CA LEU A 165 11.38 -6.94 5.90
C LEU A 165 12.82 -6.49 5.64
N PRO A 166 13.17 -5.24 5.99
CA PRO A 166 14.52 -4.78 5.81
C PRO A 166 15.45 -5.73 6.57
N GLY A 167 16.41 -6.33 5.85
CA GLY A 167 17.50 -7.04 6.50
C GLY A 167 18.23 -6.11 7.49
N PRO A 168 18.93 -6.65 8.48
CA PRO A 168 19.73 -5.82 9.39
C PRO A 168 20.71 -4.98 8.54
N GLY A 169 20.47 -3.66 8.46
CA GLY A 169 21.35 -2.72 7.74
C GLY A 169 20.79 -2.02 6.49
N LEU A 170 19.49 -2.09 6.17
CA LEU A 170 18.94 -1.17 5.15
C LEU A 170 18.98 0.28 5.67
N PRO A 171 19.64 1.20 4.95
CA PRO A 171 19.85 2.55 5.42
C PRO A 171 18.52 3.29 5.50
N VAL A 172 18.34 3.93 6.64
CA VAL A 172 17.30 4.91 6.95
C VAL A 172 17.48 6.13 6.03
N HIS A 173 17.18 6.00 4.74
CA HIS A 173 16.99 7.18 3.88
C HIS A 173 15.70 7.97 4.24
N LEU A 174 15.02 7.56 5.31
CA LEU A 174 13.87 8.26 5.91
C LEU A 174 14.25 9.18 7.08
N SER A 175 15.55 9.28 7.45
CA SER A 175 15.97 10.09 8.61
C SER A 175 15.87 11.60 8.33
N THR A 176 15.87 12.02 7.07
CA THR A 176 15.95 13.45 6.71
C THR A 176 14.58 14.11 6.59
N ALA A 177 13.50 13.36 6.40
CA ALA A 177 12.15 13.92 6.28
C ALA A 177 11.45 14.14 7.65
N LEU A 178 11.87 13.43 8.70
CA LEU A 178 11.26 13.52 10.03
C LEU A 178 11.98 14.48 11.00
N GLN A 179 13.14 15.03 10.62
CA GLN A 179 13.85 16.04 11.43
C GLN A 179 13.39 17.49 11.16
N GLY A 180 12.54 17.73 10.16
CA GLY A 180 12.06 19.08 9.81
C GLY A 180 10.76 19.52 10.50
N ALA A 181 10.13 18.67 11.32
CA ALA A 181 8.82 18.95 11.90
C ALA A 181 8.85 19.42 13.37
N ASP A 182 10.02 19.58 13.97
CA ASP A 182 10.16 19.92 15.41
C ASP A 182 11.04 21.15 15.66
N ALA A 183 10.88 22.17 14.81
CA ALA A 183 11.39 23.52 15.08
C ALA A 183 10.22 24.50 15.19
N SER A 184 9.57 24.51 16.36
CA SER A 184 8.81 25.68 16.81
C SER A 184 9.79 26.84 17.01
N PRO A 185 9.52 28.05 16.50
CA PRO A 185 10.29 29.22 16.87
C PRO A 185 9.77 29.71 18.22
N GLU A 186 10.53 29.48 19.28
CA GLU A 186 10.49 30.39 20.43
C GLU A 186 11.43 31.57 20.13
N GLY A 187 10.91 32.79 20.29
CA GLY A 187 11.72 33.98 20.50
C GLY A 187 11.71 35.00 19.35
N GLY A 188 10.92 36.06 19.54
CA GLY A 188 10.90 37.27 18.72
C GLY A 188 9.72 38.16 19.08
#